data_AF-A0A157ZS40-F1
#
_entry.id   AF-A0A157ZS40-F1
#
_cell.length_a   1.000
_cell.length_b   1.000
_cell.length_c   1.000
_cell.angle_alpha   90.00
_cell.angle_beta   90.00
_cell.angle_gamma   90.00
#
_symmetry.space_group_name_H-M   'P 1'
#
loop_
_entity.id
_entity.type
_entity.pdbx_description
1 polymer ?
#
loop_
_entity_poly.entity_id
_entity_poly.type
_entity_poly.pdbx_seq_one_letter_code
_entity_poly.pdbx_strand_id
1 'polypeptide(L)'
;MSEKQTKAIEGNERGLTDAQREIALRKPLTRFKRNRSEPAELEALRHKLIQARVMQGITAIEAAEKFGYANSSQLSQIESGVRPTPSDWKFLRQAAEVYAVSTDWLLGLSPNMEQDARVIREHALLRGSESIVRGFIAQMAEAIIQTARQTNVVEEELVRVLEDVETVTARFETFAARSDFEDMPGGAPILAAVKRLAAGVAPLRAKLEKLQAIEAAINELKTGNAIAPQRFVEFFEQRDEESPRAVAACFADT
;
A
#
# COMPACT_ATOMS: atom_id res chain seq x y z
N MET A 1 6.26 37.77 -7.12
CA MET A 1 6.25 36.65 -6.16
C MET A 1 7.38 35.72 -6.53
N SER A 2 8.42 35.67 -5.71
CA SER A 2 9.73 35.12 -6.07
C SER A 2 9.88 33.70 -5.52
N GLU A 3 10.43 32.79 -6.33
CA GLU A 3 10.78 31.38 -6.03
C GLU A 3 11.57 31.16 -4.73
N LYS A 4 12.07 32.23 -4.09
CA LYS A 4 12.64 32.19 -2.74
C LYS A 4 11.62 31.93 -1.62
N GLN A 5 10.33 32.21 -1.83
CA GLN A 5 9.28 31.93 -0.83
C GLN A 5 8.79 30.48 -0.85
N THR A 6 8.90 29.78 -1.97
CA THR A 6 8.46 28.38 -2.10
C THR A 6 9.49 27.42 -1.47
N LYS A 7 10.78 27.74 -1.49
CA LYS A 7 11.85 26.94 -0.84
C LYS A 7 11.93 27.07 0.67
N ALA A 8 11.25 28.03 1.29
CA ALA A 8 11.25 28.20 2.74
C ALA A 8 10.24 27.28 3.46
N ILE A 9 9.28 26.70 2.72
CA ILE A 9 8.21 25.87 3.28
C ILE A 9 8.64 24.39 3.41
N GLU A 10 9.62 23.93 2.64
CA GLU A 10 10.12 22.54 2.67
C GLU A 10 11.28 22.32 3.68
N GLY A 11 11.58 23.30 4.53
CA GLY A 11 12.86 23.36 5.26
C GLY A 11 12.85 23.12 6.77
N ASN A 12 11.73 22.79 7.42
CA ASN A 12 11.69 22.74 8.90
C ASN A 12 10.99 21.52 9.54
N GLU A 13 10.76 20.44 8.80
CA GLU A 13 10.26 19.15 9.34
C GLU A 13 11.37 18.24 9.92
N ARG A 14 12.53 18.79 10.28
CA ARG A 14 13.63 18.02 10.89
C ARG A 14 13.91 18.47 12.31
N GLY A 15 13.54 17.65 13.30
CA GLY A 15 14.24 17.72 14.59
C GLY A 15 13.58 17.14 15.85
N LEU A 16 12.46 16.42 15.77
CA LEU A 16 11.90 15.75 16.96
C LEU A 16 11.68 14.27 16.66
N THR A 17 12.30 13.40 17.46
CA THR A 17 11.99 11.97 17.43
C THR A 17 10.56 11.74 17.94
N ASP A 18 9.90 10.65 17.55
CA ASP A 18 8.52 10.34 17.97
C ASP A 18 8.35 10.40 19.49
N ALA A 19 9.35 9.93 20.23
CA ALA A 19 9.39 10.02 21.70
C ALA A 19 9.45 11.47 22.20
N GLN A 20 10.25 12.34 21.57
CA GLN A 20 10.31 13.75 21.93
C GLN A 20 9.00 14.48 21.58
N ARG A 21 8.34 14.08 20.49
CA ARG A 21 7.02 14.60 20.10
C ARG A 21 5.96 14.25 21.14
N GLU A 22 5.89 12.99 21.58
CA GLU A 22 4.94 12.56 22.61
C GLU A 22 5.15 13.29 23.94
N ILE A 23 6.41 13.51 24.34
CA ILE A 23 6.76 14.31 25.52
C ILE A 23 6.30 15.76 25.36
N ALA A 24 6.55 16.37 24.19
CA ALA A 24 6.15 17.75 23.90
C ALA A 24 4.62 17.93 23.92
N LEU A 25 3.88 16.89 23.51
CA LEU A 25 2.42 16.87 23.55
C LEU A 25 1.88 16.82 24.98
N ARG A 26 2.38 15.91 25.84
CA ARG A 26 1.79 15.71 27.18
C ARG A 26 2.24 16.71 28.24
N LYS A 27 3.44 17.28 28.10
CA LYS A 27 4.06 18.18 29.07
C LYS A 27 3.23 19.44 29.45
N PRO A 28 2.47 20.07 28.53
CA PRO A 28 1.60 21.20 28.87
C PRO A 28 0.43 20.84 29.78
N LEU A 29 -0.21 19.68 29.56
CA LEU A 29 -1.31 19.20 30.42
C LEU A 29 -0.82 18.95 31.86
N THR A 30 0.34 18.30 32.01
CA THR A 30 0.87 17.96 33.34
C THR A 30 1.39 19.17 34.10
N ARG A 31 1.83 20.21 33.40
CA ARG A 31 2.30 21.47 34.00
C ARG A 31 1.19 22.48 34.27
N PHE A 32 -0.03 22.23 33.80
CA PHE A 32 -1.13 23.16 33.99
C PHE A 32 -1.45 23.32 35.48
N LYS A 33 -1.37 24.55 35.97
CA LYS A 33 -1.72 24.92 37.34
C LYS A 33 -2.76 26.03 37.28
N ARG A 34 -3.90 25.79 37.92
CA ARG A 34 -4.96 26.79 38.00
C ARG A 34 -4.51 27.97 38.86
N ASN A 35 -4.68 29.17 38.33
CA ASN A 35 -4.53 30.38 39.12
C ASN A 35 -5.82 30.64 39.91
N ARG A 36 -5.73 30.76 41.24
CA ARG A 36 -6.91 31.00 42.10
C ARG A 36 -7.41 32.45 42.06
N SER A 37 -6.59 33.39 41.56
CA SER A 37 -6.99 34.80 41.42
C SER A 37 -7.80 35.07 40.17
N GLU A 38 -7.73 34.20 39.16
CA GLU A 38 -8.43 34.35 37.89
C GLU A 38 -9.84 33.70 37.95
N PRO A 39 -10.79 34.18 37.13
CA PRO A 39 -12.10 33.56 37.03
C PRO A 39 -12.00 32.07 36.68
N ALA A 40 -12.75 31.23 37.40
CA ALA A 40 -12.71 29.77 37.21
C ALA A 40 -13.07 29.33 35.78
N GLU A 41 -13.95 30.09 35.12
CA GLU A 41 -14.36 29.88 33.72
C GLU A 41 -13.21 30.09 32.74
N LEU A 42 -12.37 31.11 32.97
CA LEU A 42 -11.20 31.40 32.15
C LEU A 42 -10.15 30.30 32.32
N GLU A 43 -9.92 29.85 33.56
CA GLU A 43 -9.03 28.71 33.82
C GLU A 43 -9.55 27.40 33.20
N ALA A 44 -10.87 27.20 33.18
CA ALA A 44 -11.51 26.06 32.52
C ALA A 44 -11.30 26.11 30.99
N LEU A 45 -11.51 27.27 30.36
CA LEU A 45 -11.26 27.48 28.94
C LEU A 45 -9.79 27.20 28.59
N ARG A 46 -8.83 27.75 29.36
CA ARG A 46 -7.41 27.51 29.16
C ARG A 46 -7.05 26.03 29.26
N HIS A 47 -7.58 25.35 30.27
CA HIS A 47 -7.38 23.91 30.41
C HIS A 47 -7.95 23.15 29.20
N LYS A 48 -9.15 23.51 28.74
CA LYS A 48 -9.81 22.90 27.57
C LYS A 48 -9.04 23.13 26.27
N LEU A 49 -8.46 24.32 26.06
CA LEU A 49 -7.60 24.60 24.89
C LEU A 49 -6.39 23.67 24.85
N ILE A 50 -5.69 23.52 25.98
CA ILE A 50 -4.56 22.58 26.08
C ILE A 50 -5.06 21.15 25.86
N GLN A 51 -6.16 20.77 26.49
CA GLN A 51 -6.74 19.43 26.37
C GLN A 51 -7.09 19.09 24.92
N ALA A 52 -7.75 20.01 24.20
CA ALA A 52 -8.10 19.87 22.79
C ALA A 52 -6.85 19.63 21.95
N ARG A 53 -5.84 20.47 22.12
CA ARG A 53 -4.59 20.39 21.37
C ARG A 53 -3.87 19.05 21.57
N VAL A 54 -3.78 18.57 22.81
CA VAL A 54 -3.12 17.30 23.11
C VAL A 54 -3.91 16.11 22.59
N MET A 55 -5.25 16.13 22.70
CA MET A 55 -6.10 15.07 22.18
C MET A 55 -6.03 14.96 20.64
N GLN A 56 -5.85 16.09 19.94
CA GLN A 56 -5.62 16.09 18.49
C GLN A 56 -4.19 15.73 18.09
N GLY A 57 -3.28 15.53 19.05
CA GLY A 57 -1.89 15.18 18.77
C GLY A 57 -1.07 16.30 18.12
N ILE A 58 -1.48 17.56 18.29
CA ILE A 58 -0.85 18.73 17.66
C ILE A 58 0.09 19.42 18.66
N THR A 59 1.33 19.72 18.24
CA THR A 59 2.30 20.46 19.07
C THR A 59 1.95 21.94 19.16
N ALA A 60 2.52 22.67 20.13
CA ALA A 60 2.29 24.12 20.26
C ALA A 60 2.83 24.92 19.04
N ILE A 61 3.81 24.37 18.32
CA ILE A 61 4.37 24.97 17.11
C ILE A 61 3.39 24.83 15.96
N GLU A 62 2.98 23.59 15.65
CA GLU A 62 1.98 23.29 14.62
C GLU A 62 0.65 24.02 14.88
N ALA A 63 0.22 24.11 16.14
CA ALA A 63 -0.99 24.85 16.50
C ALA A 63 -0.82 26.35 16.25
N ALA A 64 0.31 26.96 16.66
CA ALA A 64 0.55 28.38 16.45
C ALA A 64 0.56 28.76 14.96
N GLU A 65 1.11 27.91 14.10
CA GLU A 65 1.05 28.07 12.64
C GLU A 65 -0.39 28.06 12.13
N LYS A 66 -1.22 27.11 12.61
CA LYS A 66 -2.66 27.05 12.26
C LYS A 66 -3.46 28.26 12.79
N PHE A 67 -3.05 28.83 13.92
CA PHE A 67 -3.61 30.09 14.43
C PHE A 67 -3.13 31.32 13.65
N GLY A 68 -2.13 31.19 12.77
CA GLY A 68 -1.54 32.30 12.03
C GLY A 68 -0.56 33.13 12.86
N TYR A 69 -0.04 32.60 13.96
CA TYR A 69 0.98 33.26 14.75
C TYR A 69 2.38 33.03 14.17
N ALA A 70 3.23 34.06 14.25
CA ALA A 70 4.62 33.97 13.80
C ALA A 70 5.50 33.05 14.67
N ASN A 71 5.08 32.77 15.91
CA ASN A 71 5.81 31.89 16.82
C ASN A 71 4.88 31.19 17.82
N SER A 72 5.35 30.05 18.37
CA SER A 72 4.64 29.25 19.38
C SER A 72 4.59 29.90 20.77
N SER A 73 5.39 30.96 20.98
CA SER A 73 5.47 31.67 22.26
C SER A 73 4.14 32.29 22.64
N GLN A 74 3.43 32.92 21.69
CA GLN A 74 2.14 33.54 21.98
C GLN A 74 1.11 32.51 22.45
N LEU A 75 0.99 31.39 21.74
CA LEU A 75 0.07 30.32 22.13
C LEU A 75 0.45 29.72 23.49
N SER A 76 1.74 29.46 23.71
CA SER A 76 2.25 28.94 24.99
C SER A 76 1.98 29.89 26.16
N GLN A 77 2.05 31.21 25.95
CA GLN A 77 1.74 32.23 26.96
C GLN A 77 0.25 32.31 27.27
N ILE A 78 -0.62 32.11 26.27
CA ILE A 78 -2.08 32.03 26.45
C ILE A 78 -2.43 30.76 27.25
N GLU A 79 -1.89 29.61 26.85
CA GLU A 79 -2.09 28.33 27.53
C GLU A 79 -1.59 28.37 28.99
N SER A 80 -0.43 28.98 29.23
CA SER A 80 0.15 29.13 30.59
C SER A 80 -0.48 30.25 31.42
N GLY A 81 -1.32 31.10 30.82
CA GLY A 81 -2.03 32.18 31.53
C GLY A 81 -1.17 33.40 31.82
N VAL A 82 0.05 33.44 31.28
CA VAL A 82 0.93 34.62 31.33
C VAL A 82 0.33 35.74 30.49
N ARG A 83 -0.32 35.38 29.37
CA ARG A 83 -1.03 36.31 28.51
C ARG A 83 -2.53 36.05 28.60
N PRO A 84 -3.37 37.10 28.70
CA PRO A 84 -4.81 36.92 28.68
C PRO A 84 -5.27 36.27 27.37
N THR A 85 -6.29 35.42 27.47
CA THR A 85 -6.94 34.84 26.29
C THR A 85 -7.65 35.96 25.53
N PRO A 86 -7.51 36.06 24.20
CA PRO A 86 -8.23 37.06 23.43
C PRO A 86 -9.74 36.94 23.65
N SER A 87 -10.40 38.04 24.00
CA SER A 87 -11.85 38.10 24.25
C SER A 87 -12.69 38.21 22.97
N ASP A 88 -12.08 38.04 21.79
CA ASP A 88 -12.77 38.11 20.50
C ASP A 88 -13.42 36.77 20.16
N TRP A 89 -14.68 36.80 19.71
CA TRP A 89 -15.40 35.61 19.25
C TRP A 89 -14.65 34.89 18.12
N LYS A 90 -13.87 35.63 17.31
CA LYS A 90 -13.04 35.07 16.25
C LYS A 90 -12.01 34.09 16.78
N PHE A 91 -11.42 34.36 17.96
CA PHE A 91 -10.44 33.47 18.57
C PHE A 91 -11.09 32.14 18.97
N LEU A 92 -12.28 32.18 19.58
CA LEU A 92 -13.01 30.98 19.96
C LEU A 92 -13.42 30.15 18.73
N ARG A 93 -13.91 30.80 17.67
CA ARG A 93 -14.21 30.12 16.40
C ARG A 93 -12.97 29.47 15.81
N GLN A 94 -11.86 30.20 15.75
CA GLN A 94 -10.61 29.70 15.21
C GLN A 94 -10.06 28.54 16.06
N ALA A 95 -10.16 28.61 17.39
CA ALA A 95 -9.74 27.51 18.26
C ALA A 95 -10.58 26.24 18.07
N ALA A 96 -11.89 26.40 17.90
CA ALA A 96 -12.79 25.30 17.55
C ALA A 96 -12.41 24.65 16.21
N GLU A 97 -12.13 25.46 15.18
CA GLU A 97 -11.69 24.98 13.86
C GLU A 97 -10.31 24.29 13.91
N VAL A 98 -9.32 24.92 14.55
CA VAL A 98 -7.93 24.42 14.61
C VAL A 98 -7.83 23.12 15.40
N TYR A 99 -8.62 22.99 16.47
CA TYR A 99 -8.63 21.79 17.31
C TYR A 99 -9.77 20.82 16.98
N ALA A 100 -10.57 21.09 15.95
CA ALA A 100 -11.69 20.25 15.53
C ALA A 100 -12.66 19.87 16.68
N VAL A 101 -13.01 20.84 17.53
CA VAL A 101 -13.92 20.67 18.68
C VAL A 101 -15.03 21.71 18.65
N SER A 102 -16.16 21.44 19.30
CA SER A 102 -17.23 22.44 19.46
C SER A 102 -16.84 23.57 20.41
N THR A 103 -17.34 24.78 20.13
CA THR A 103 -17.21 25.94 21.01
C THR A 103 -17.82 25.69 22.39
N ASP A 104 -18.93 24.96 22.43
CA ASP A 104 -19.66 24.64 23.65
C ASP A 104 -18.82 23.77 24.59
N TRP A 105 -18.03 22.86 24.03
CA TRP A 105 -17.09 22.07 24.82
C TRP A 105 -15.88 22.89 25.29
N LEU A 106 -15.34 23.78 24.45
CA LEU A 106 -14.24 24.69 24.83
C LEU A 106 -14.64 25.60 25.99
N LEU A 107 -15.87 26.11 25.99
CA LEU A 107 -16.44 26.95 27.04
C LEU A 107 -16.93 26.15 28.25
N GLY A 108 -16.89 24.81 28.21
CA GLY A 108 -17.33 23.95 29.31
C GLY A 108 -18.85 23.84 29.47
N LEU A 109 -19.62 24.25 28.46
CA LEU A 109 -21.08 24.13 28.41
C LEU A 109 -21.52 22.70 28.06
N SER A 110 -20.69 21.94 27.32
CA SER A 110 -20.91 20.52 27.04
C SER A 110 -19.87 19.63 27.74
N PRO A 111 -20.29 18.51 28.37
CA PRO A 111 -19.36 17.57 29.00
C PRO A 111 -18.56 16.77 27.95
N ASN A 112 -19.14 16.54 26.77
CA ASN A 112 -18.57 15.69 25.73
C ASN A 112 -17.80 16.53 24.70
N MET A 113 -16.61 16.06 24.33
CA MET A 113 -15.85 16.66 23.24
C MET A 113 -16.50 16.26 21.93
N GLU A 114 -17.51 17.02 21.53
CA GLU A 114 -18.14 16.87 20.22
C GLU A 114 -17.16 17.39 19.17
N GLN A 115 -16.64 16.48 18.36
CA GLN A 115 -15.84 16.84 17.20
C GLN A 115 -16.74 17.53 16.17
N ASP A 116 -16.20 18.51 15.44
CA ASP A 116 -16.91 19.16 14.34
C ASP A 116 -17.48 18.11 13.37
N ALA A 117 -18.77 18.21 13.04
CA ALA A 117 -19.50 17.29 12.18
C ALA A 117 -18.81 17.09 10.82
N ARG A 118 -18.07 18.10 10.35
CA ARG A 118 -17.25 18.02 9.13
C ARG A 118 -16.07 17.06 9.29
N VAL A 119 -15.35 17.14 10.41
CA VAL A 119 -14.17 16.31 10.69
C VAL A 119 -14.59 14.85 10.95
N ILE A 120 -15.73 14.63 11.61
CA ILE A 120 -16.34 13.29 11.75
C ILE A 120 -16.62 12.69 10.36
N ARG A 121 -17.18 13.48 9.43
CA ARG A 121 -17.47 13.02 8.06
C ARG A 121 -16.20 12.71 7.28
N GLU A 122 -15.19 13.58 7.34
CA GLU A 122 -13.90 13.38 6.66
C GLU A 122 -13.17 12.12 7.19
N HIS A 123 -13.14 11.90 8.50
CA HIS A 123 -12.57 10.68 9.08
C HIS A 123 -13.37 9.41 8.79
N ALA A 124 -14.69 9.50 8.65
CA ALA A 124 -15.52 8.36 8.25
C ALA A 124 -15.24 7.96 6.78
N LEU A 125 -15.08 8.95 5.90
CA LEU A 125 -14.72 8.73 4.50
C LEU A 125 -13.32 8.14 4.36
N LEU A 126 -12.33 8.64 5.11
CA LEU A 126 -10.95 8.11 5.12
C LEU A 126 -10.89 6.66 5.63
N ARG A 127 -11.64 6.33 6.70
CA ARG A 127 -11.71 4.95 7.19
C ARG A 127 -12.41 4.02 6.19
N GLY A 128 -13.47 4.51 5.55
CA GLY A 128 -14.14 3.78 4.47
C GLY A 128 -13.20 3.48 3.31
N SER A 129 -12.45 4.47 2.84
CA SER A 129 -11.51 4.30 1.72
C SER A 129 -10.33 3.39 2.08
N GLU A 130 -9.76 3.51 3.29
CA GLU A 130 -8.71 2.61 3.77
C GLU A 130 -9.18 1.15 3.79
N SER A 131 -10.41 0.91 4.28
CA SER A 131 -11.00 -0.43 4.31
C SER A 131 -11.19 -1.00 2.91
N ILE A 132 -11.61 -0.18 1.94
CA ILE A 132 -11.79 -0.60 0.54
C ILE A 132 -10.43 -0.96 -0.08
N VAL A 133 -9.43 -0.09 0.08
CA VAL A 133 -8.08 -0.33 -0.46
C VAL A 133 -7.45 -1.57 0.15
N ARG A 134 -7.55 -1.75 1.47
CA ARG A 134 -7.03 -2.93 2.16
C ARG A 134 -7.73 -4.21 1.69
N GLY A 135 -9.06 -4.18 1.54
CA GLY A 135 -9.82 -5.31 1.02
C GLY A 135 -9.41 -5.69 -0.40
N PHE A 136 -9.24 -4.68 -1.27
CA PHE A 136 -8.80 -4.88 -2.65
C PHE A 136 -7.39 -5.49 -2.73
N ILE A 137 -6.43 -4.95 -1.96
CA ILE A 137 -5.07 -5.49 -1.91
C ILE A 137 -5.08 -6.94 -1.42
N ALA A 138 -5.86 -7.25 -0.38
CA ALA A 138 -5.96 -8.61 0.14
C ALA A 138 -6.53 -9.58 -0.89
N GLN A 139 -7.58 -9.19 -1.62
CA GLN A 139 -8.16 -10.01 -2.69
C GLN A 139 -7.18 -10.23 -3.84
N MET A 140 -6.45 -9.19 -4.26
CA MET A 140 -5.41 -9.32 -5.28
C MET A 140 -4.27 -10.24 -4.84
N ALA A 141 -3.80 -10.08 -3.60
CA ALA A 141 -2.74 -10.92 -3.05
C ALA A 141 -3.15 -12.40 -3.03
N GLU A 142 -4.38 -12.69 -2.58
CA GLU A 142 -4.91 -14.07 -2.59
C GLU A 142 -5.01 -14.64 -4.00
N ALA A 143 -5.53 -13.87 -4.96
CA ALA A 143 -5.63 -14.29 -6.37
C ALA A 143 -4.25 -14.57 -6.99
N ILE A 144 -3.25 -13.75 -6.68
CA ILE A 144 -1.86 -13.94 -7.13
C ILE A 144 -1.27 -15.21 -6.48
N ILE A 145 -1.47 -15.42 -5.18
CA ILE A 145 -0.97 -16.61 -4.47
C ILE A 145 -1.63 -17.88 -5.02
N GLN A 146 -2.94 -17.87 -5.23
CA GLN A 146 -3.67 -19.00 -5.77
C GLN A 146 -3.23 -19.33 -7.20
N THR A 147 -3.06 -18.30 -8.03
CA THR A 147 -2.55 -18.47 -9.41
C THR A 147 -1.12 -19.03 -9.39
N ALA A 148 -0.24 -18.48 -8.56
CA ALA A 148 1.14 -18.99 -8.43
C ALA A 148 1.17 -20.45 -7.96
N ARG A 149 0.36 -20.83 -6.97
CA ARG A 149 0.28 -22.24 -6.52
C ARG A 149 -0.19 -23.18 -7.63
N GLN A 150 -1.16 -22.76 -8.45
CA GLN A 150 -1.65 -23.58 -9.55
C GLN A 150 -0.63 -23.71 -10.68
N THR A 151 0.07 -22.63 -11.02
CA THR A 151 1.11 -22.64 -12.05
C THR A 151 2.32 -23.49 -11.63
N ASN A 152 2.79 -23.37 -10.38
CA ASN A 152 3.98 -24.09 -9.93
C ASN A 152 3.77 -25.61 -9.88
N VAL A 153 2.58 -26.07 -9.46
CA VAL A 153 2.27 -27.52 -9.46
C VAL A 153 2.28 -28.10 -10.88
N VAL A 154 1.77 -27.34 -11.86
CA VAL A 154 1.78 -27.76 -13.26
C VAL A 154 3.20 -27.74 -13.84
N GLU A 155 4.04 -26.79 -13.43
CA GLU A 155 5.44 -26.72 -13.83
C GLU A 155 6.23 -27.94 -13.35
N GLU A 156 6.18 -28.25 -12.05
CA GLU A 156 6.93 -29.36 -11.45
C GLU A 156 6.56 -30.72 -12.10
N GLU A 157 5.27 -30.95 -12.34
CA GLU A 157 4.79 -32.16 -13.01
C GLU A 157 5.26 -32.23 -14.47
N LEU A 158 5.25 -31.10 -15.20
CA LEU A 158 5.74 -31.04 -16.58
C LEU A 158 7.25 -31.27 -16.66
N VAL A 159 8.04 -30.67 -15.77
CA VAL A 159 9.50 -30.89 -15.68
C VAL A 159 9.77 -32.38 -15.50
N ARG A 160 9.12 -33.00 -14.51
CA ARG A 160 9.31 -34.43 -14.20
C ARG A 160 8.98 -35.33 -15.39
N VAL A 161 7.85 -35.10 -16.06
CA VAL A 161 7.44 -35.89 -17.23
C VAL A 161 8.43 -35.71 -18.38
N LEU A 162 8.94 -34.50 -18.60
CA LEU A 162 9.94 -34.24 -19.64
C LEU A 162 11.27 -34.92 -19.34
N GLU A 163 11.75 -34.86 -18.10
CA GLU A 163 12.97 -35.55 -17.65
C GLU A 163 12.86 -37.07 -17.77
N ASP A 164 11.71 -37.65 -17.40
CA ASP A 164 11.44 -39.08 -17.55
C ASP A 164 11.46 -39.49 -19.03
N VAL A 165 10.84 -38.68 -19.91
CA VAL A 165 10.85 -38.95 -21.36
C VAL A 165 12.25 -38.81 -21.96
N GLU A 166 13.04 -37.81 -21.54
CA GLU A 166 14.43 -37.67 -21.96
C GLU A 166 15.28 -38.85 -21.50
N THR A 167 15.11 -39.28 -20.25
CA THR A 167 15.81 -40.44 -19.68
C THR A 167 15.48 -41.71 -20.46
N VAL A 168 14.20 -41.94 -20.77
CA VAL A 168 13.77 -43.08 -21.58
C VAL A 168 14.33 -43.00 -22.99
N THR A 169 14.29 -41.82 -23.61
CA THR A 169 14.81 -41.62 -24.98
C THR A 169 16.32 -41.86 -25.03
N ALA A 170 17.09 -41.28 -24.13
CA ALA A 170 18.55 -41.42 -24.09
C ALA A 170 18.99 -42.88 -23.77
N ARG A 171 18.30 -43.55 -22.84
CA ARG A 171 18.55 -44.97 -22.55
C ARG A 171 18.22 -45.84 -23.76
N PHE A 172 17.15 -45.52 -24.47
CA PHE A 172 16.74 -46.26 -25.66
C PHE A 172 17.69 -46.02 -26.83
N GLU A 173 18.18 -44.80 -27.05
CA GLU A 173 19.20 -44.50 -28.06
C GLU A 173 20.50 -45.26 -27.79
N THR A 174 20.94 -45.32 -26.52
CA THR A 174 22.11 -46.11 -26.11
C THR A 174 21.92 -47.60 -26.38
N PHE A 175 20.71 -48.12 -26.17
CA PHE A 175 20.37 -49.51 -26.47
C PHE A 175 20.28 -49.77 -27.99
N ALA A 176 19.69 -48.84 -28.74
CA ALA A 176 19.53 -48.94 -30.20
C ALA A 176 20.85 -48.79 -30.96
N ALA A 177 21.88 -48.22 -30.35
CA ALA A 177 23.23 -48.10 -30.91
C ALA A 177 24.01 -49.42 -30.94
N ARG A 178 23.47 -50.52 -30.38
CA ARG A 178 24.11 -51.83 -30.43
C ARG A 178 23.91 -52.47 -31.81
N SER A 179 24.94 -53.15 -32.32
CA SER A 179 24.95 -53.74 -33.66
C SER A 179 23.93 -54.86 -33.87
N ASP A 180 23.40 -55.45 -32.80
CA ASP A 180 22.39 -56.51 -32.80
C ASP A 180 20.94 -55.98 -32.77
N PHE A 181 20.76 -54.67 -32.60
CA PHE A 181 19.44 -54.07 -32.46
C PHE A 181 18.67 -53.98 -33.79
N GLU A 182 19.36 -53.72 -34.90
CA GLU A 182 18.74 -53.63 -36.24
C GLU A 182 18.10 -54.96 -36.68
N ASP A 183 18.69 -56.08 -36.26
CA ASP A 183 18.19 -57.43 -36.58
C ASP A 183 17.12 -57.93 -35.59
N MET A 184 16.78 -57.15 -34.55
CA MET A 184 15.83 -57.55 -33.54
C MET A 184 14.38 -57.43 -34.04
N PRO A 185 13.54 -58.49 -33.91
CA PRO A 185 12.13 -58.43 -34.27
C PRO A 185 11.41 -57.33 -33.48
N GLY A 186 10.90 -56.32 -34.17
CA GLY A 186 10.20 -55.20 -33.54
C GLY A 186 11.07 -54.02 -33.09
N GLY A 187 12.38 -54.02 -33.37
CA GLY A 187 13.27 -52.89 -33.06
C GLY A 187 12.84 -51.59 -33.76
N ALA A 188 12.57 -51.65 -35.06
CA ALA A 188 12.12 -50.52 -35.87
C ALA A 188 10.80 -49.85 -35.38
N PRO A 189 9.70 -50.59 -35.10
CA PRO A 189 8.47 -49.97 -34.61
C PRO A 189 8.60 -49.36 -33.20
N ILE A 190 9.43 -49.93 -32.31
CA ILE A 190 9.70 -49.33 -31.00
C ILE A 190 10.50 -48.03 -31.15
N LEU A 191 11.54 -48.02 -32.00
CA LEU A 191 12.30 -46.80 -32.30
C LEU A 191 11.40 -45.71 -32.88
N ALA A 192 10.49 -46.05 -33.78
CA ALA A 192 9.51 -45.11 -34.34
C ALA A 192 8.51 -44.60 -33.29
N ALA A 193 8.15 -45.41 -32.29
CA ALA A 193 7.31 -44.99 -31.17
C ALA A 193 8.05 -44.02 -30.24
N VAL A 194 9.31 -44.28 -29.90
CA VAL A 194 10.16 -43.39 -29.08
C VAL A 194 10.40 -42.06 -29.78
N LYS A 195 10.72 -42.07 -31.09
CA LYS A 195 10.86 -40.83 -31.88
C LYS A 195 9.57 -40.01 -31.94
N ARG A 196 8.40 -40.66 -32.06
CA ARG A 196 7.10 -39.97 -31.99
C ARG A 196 6.83 -39.39 -30.61
N LEU A 197 7.16 -40.12 -29.55
CA LEU A 197 7.04 -39.63 -28.18
C LEU A 197 7.89 -38.36 -28.00
N ALA A 198 9.17 -38.42 -28.37
CA ALA A 198 10.10 -37.29 -28.30
C ALA A 198 9.63 -36.08 -29.13
N ALA A 199 9.09 -36.30 -30.33
CA ALA A 199 8.50 -35.23 -31.13
C ALA A 199 7.23 -34.65 -30.48
N GLY A 200 6.41 -35.49 -29.85
CA GLY A 200 5.16 -35.09 -29.19
C GLY A 200 5.36 -34.26 -27.92
N VAL A 201 6.47 -34.46 -27.18
CA VAL A 201 6.79 -33.64 -26.00
C VAL A 201 7.53 -32.33 -26.33
N ALA A 202 8.07 -32.16 -27.53
CA ALA A 202 8.78 -30.93 -27.91
C ALA A 202 7.95 -29.63 -27.75
N PRO A 203 6.65 -29.59 -28.10
CA PRO A 203 5.80 -28.42 -27.84
C PRO A 203 5.54 -28.16 -26.35
N LEU A 204 5.57 -29.21 -25.51
CA LEU A 204 5.42 -29.07 -24.06
C LEU A 204 6.66 -28.43 -23.43
N ARG A 205 7.86 -28.75 -23.95
CA ARG A 205 9.11 -28.09 -23.56
C ARG A 205 9.06 -26.58 -23.82
N ALA A 206 8.64 -26.18 -25.02
CA ALA A 206 8.52 -24.76 -25.37
C ALA A 206 7.48 -24.01 -24.50
N LYS A 207 6.41 -24.69 -24.05
CA LYS A 207 5.44 -24.11 -23.12
C LYS A 207 6.00 -23.98 -21.70
N LEU A 208 6.79 -24.96 -21.25
CA LEU A 208 7.44 -24.94 -19.95
C LEU A 208 8.41 -23.76 -19.83
N GLU A 209 9.26 -23.54 -20.84
CA GLU A 209 10.19 -22.40 -20.90
C GLU A 209 9.45 -21.06 -20.80
N LYS A 210 8.30 -20.94 -21.47
CA LYS A 210 7.45 -19.74 -21.39
C LYS A 210 6.86 -19.53 -20.00
N LEU A 211 6.41 -20.59 -19.33
CA LEU A 211 5.87 -20.50 -17.96
C LEU A 211 6.96 -20.05 -16.97
N GLN A 212 8.16 -20.61 -17.08
CA GLN A 212 9.32 -20.23 -16.26
C GLN A 212 9.70 -18.76 -16.45
N ALA A 213 9.67 -18.26 -17.68
CA ALA A 213 9.93 -16.84 -17.96
C ALA A 213 8.87 -15.92 -17.31
N ILE A 214 7.59 -16.33 -17.32
CA ILE A 214 6.51 -15.58 -16.67
C ILE A 214 6.69 -15.58 -15.15
N GLU A 215 7.03 -16.73 -14.55
CA GLU A 215 7.22 -16.81 -13.10
C GLU A 215 8.41 -15.95 -12.65
N ALA A 216 9.51 -15.94 -13.41
CA ALA A 216 10.66 -15.06 -13.17
C ALA A 216 10.26 -13.57 -13.19
N ALA A 217 9.48 -13.13 -14.19
CA ALA A 217 8.99 -11.75 -14.29
C ALA A 217 8.06 -11.37 -13.13
N ILE A 218 7.20 -12.29 -12.68
CA ILE A 218 6.33 -12.08 -11.52
C ILE A 218 7.16 -11.95 -10.23
N ASN A 219 8.23 -12.75 -10.08
CA ASN A 219 9.11 -12.67 -8.92
C ASN A 219 9.92 -11.36 -8.91
N GLU A 220 10.35 -10.84 -10.07
CA GLU A 220 10.95 -9.51 -10.18
C GLU A 220 10.00 -8.41 -9.67
N LEU A 221 8.73 -8.44 -10.10
CA LEU A 221 7.69 -7.51 -9.62
C LEU A 221 7.49 -7.59 -8.10
N LYS A 222 7.48 -8.80 -7.53
CA LYS A 222 7.32 -9.01 -6.08
C LYS A 222 8.47 -8.43 -5.26
N THR A 223 9.67 -8.35 -5.83
CA THR A 223 10.87 -7.81 -5.16
C THR A 223 10.96 -6.29 -5.16
N GLY A 224 9.98 -5.59 -5.75
CA GLY A 224 9.90 -4.12 -5.75
C GLY A 224 10.76 -3.43 -6.81
N ASN A 225 11.39 -4.19 -7.71
CA ASN A 225 12.01 -3.62 -8.90
C ASN A 225 10.91 -3.35 -9.94
N ALA A 226 10.56 -2.08 -10.11
CA ALA A 226 9.62 -1.65 -11.13
C ALA A 226 10.12 -2.09 -12.51
N ILE A 227 9.36 -2.97 -13.18
CA ILE A 227 9.59 -3.28 -14.59
C ILE A 227 9.48 -1.95 -15.36
N ALA A 228 10.52 -1.61 -16.12
CA ALA A 228 10.47 -0.47 -17.03
C ALA A 228 9.24 -0.63 -17.94
N PRO A 229 8.35 0.37 -18.06
CA PRO A 229 7.08 0.28 -18.79
C PRO A 229 7.20 -0.30 -20.20
N GLN A 230 8.36 -0.14 -20.83
CA GLN A 230 8.70 -0.62 -22.17
C GLN A 230 8.64 -2.16 -22.28
N ARG A 231 9.08 -2.91 -21.27
CA ARG A 231 9.00 -4.39 -21.27
C ARG A 231 7.58 -4.91 -21.03
N PHE A 232 6.74 -4.12 -20.37
CA PHE A 232 5.34 -4.47 -20.11
C PHE A 232 4.52 -4.37 -21.40
N VAL A 233 4.80 -3.37 -22.25
CA VAL A 233 4.12 -3.17 -23.54
C VAL A 233 4.53 -4.25 -24.56
N GLU A 234 5.83 -4.58 -24.68
CA GLU A 234 6.31 -5.65 -25.56
C GLU A 234 5.73 -7.05 -25.21
N PHE A 235 5.47 -7.30 -23.93
CA PHE A 235 4.88 -8.56 -23.45
C PHE A 235 3.39 -8.72 -23.85
N PHE A 236 2.63 -7.63 -23.96
CA PHE A 236 1.23 -7.66 -24.37
C PHE A 236 1.03 -7.47 -25.88
N GLU A 237 1.93 -6.76 -26.57
CA GLU A 237 1.85 -6.56 -28.02
C GLU A 237 2.09 -7.84 -28.82
N GLN A 238 2.89 -8.79 -28.31
CA GLN A 238 3.04 -10.12 -28.93
C GLN A 238 1.76 -10.98 -28.89
N ARG A 239 0.73 -10.56 -28.14
CA ARG A 239 -0.53 -11.29 -28.00
C ARG A 239 -1.58 -10.93 -29.06
N ASP A 240 -1.36 -9.85 -29.82
CA ASP A 240 -2.32 -9.38 -30.83
C ASP A 240 -2.05 -9.89 -32.26
N GLU A 241 -0.87 -10.44 -32.56
CA GLU A 241 -0.58 -11.01 -33.90
C GLU A 241 -0.92 -12.51 -34.05
N GLU A 242 -1.10 -13.27 -32.96
CA GLU A 242 -1.49 -14.69 -33.01
C GLU A 242 -2.90 -14.98 -32.48
N SER A 243 -3.82 -14.00 -32.50
CA SER A 243 -5.24 -14.24 -32.25
C SER A 243 -6.02 -14.33 -33.56
N PRO A 244 -6.19 -15.54 -34.16
CA PRO A 244 -7.15 -15.68 -35.24
C PRO A 244 -8.55 -15.58 -34.65
N ARG A 245 -9.24 -14.47 -34.96
CA ARG A 245 -10.68 -14.36 -35.21
C ARG A 245 -11.50 -15.60 -34.78
N ALA A 246 -11.91 -15.70 -33.52
CA ALA A 246 -12.82 -16.77 -33.11
C ALA A 246 -13.66 -16.44 -31.87
N VAL A 247 -14.28 -15.25 -31.78
CA VAL A 247 -15.41 -15.04 -30.83
C VAL A 247 -16.56 -14.22 -31.44
N ALA A 248 -16.51 -13.83 -32.72
CA ALA A 248 -17.56 -13.02 -33.33
C ALA A 248 -18.64 -13.80 -34.11
N ALA A 249 -18.72 -15.14 -33.98
CA ALA A 249 -19.66 -15.96 -34.77
C ALA A 249 -20.48 -16.99 -33.97
N CYS A 250 -20.76 -16.76 -32.68
CA CYS A 250 -21.58 -17.67 -31.87
C CYS A 250 -22.85 -17.05 -31.25
N PHE A 251 -23.27 -15.86 -31.68
CA PHE A 251 -24.53 -15.25 -31.21
C PHE A 251 -25.35 -14.61 -32.35
N ALA A 252 -25.52 -15.35 -33.44
CA ALA A 252 -26.52 -15.04 -34.46
C ALA A 252 -26.98 -16.34 -35.11
N ASP A 253 -27.74 -17.15 -34.36
CA ASP A 253 -28.79 -18.06 -34.83
C ASP A 253 -29.19 -18.98 -33.67
N THR A 254 -30.15 -18.53 -32.85
CA THR A 254 -31.14 -19.35 -32.13
C THR A 254 -32.21 -18.46 -31.52
#